data_AF-A0A955M088-F1
#
_entry.id   AF-A0A955M088-F1
#
_cell.length_a   1.000
_cell.length_b   1.000
_cell.length_c   1.000
_cell.angle_alpha   90.00
_cell.angle_beta   90.00
_cell.angle_gamma   90.00
#
_symmetry.space_group_name_H-M   'P 1'
#
loop_
_entity.id
_entity.type
_entity.pdbx_description
1 polymer ?
#
loop_
_entity_poly.entity_id
_entity_poly.type
_entity_poly.pdbx_seq_one_letter_code
_entity_poly.pdbx_strand_id
1 'polypeptide(L)'
;GSVIDPFGFAVVFGSSASTGSLSLNNSGDVVSLYDKDNQLIDQVLYDSALGNQDQSFVRWAEGEGNFILHTTAALDNTLFSPGTTVDEQLTLRPLKDDDVSSTTVVPEPSTSALLLLGCGSVFFKRRFK
;
A
#
# COMPACT_ATOMS: atom_id res chain seq x y z
N GLY A 1 9.71 12.99 -5.54
CA GLY A 1 9.18 12.31 -4.35
C GLY A 1 9.15 10.82 -4.60
N SER A 2 9.10 10.02 -3.54
CA SER A 2 8.76 8.60 -3.66
C SER A 2 7.31 8.46 -4.10
N VAL A 3 7.01 7.54 -5.01
CA VAL A 3 5.63 7.18 -5.38
C VAL A 3 5.18 6.08 -4.42
N ILE A 4 4.01 6.27 -3.80
CA ILE A 4 3.32 5.20 -3.09
C ILE A 4 2.35 4.60 -4.09
N ASP A 5 2.61 3.37 -4.53
CA ASP A 5 1.72 2.66 -5.43
C ASP A 5 0.35 2.45 -4.77
N PRO A 6 -0.72 2.23 -5.55
CA PRO A 6 -2.00 1.78 -4.99
C PRO A 6 -1.79 0.57 -4.07
N PHE A 7 -2.37 0.62 -2.86
CA PHE A 7 -2.19 -0.38 -1.80
C PHE A 7 -0.76 -0.49 -1.23
N GLY A 8 0.13 0.42 -1.62
CA GLY A 8 1.42 0.60 -0.98
C GLY A 8 1.29 1.23 0.41
N PHE A 9 2.35 1.14 1.18
CA PHE A 9 2.46 1.77 2.49
C PHE A 9 3.70 2.67 2.53
N ALA A 10 3.62 3.73 3.34
CA ALA A 10 4.77 4.53 3.72
C ALA A 10 5.09 4.27 5.19
N VAL A 11 6.29 3.77 5.47
CA VAL A 11 6.80 3.65 6.83
C VAL A 11 7.89 4.69 7.03
N VAL A 12 7.72 5.55 8.02
CA VAL A 12 8.72 6.55 8.40
C VAL A 12 9.51 6.01 9.58
N PHE A 13 10.81 5.81 9.38
CA PHE A 13 11.73 5.42 10.44
C PHE A 13 12.31 6.67 11.12
N GLY A 14 12.57 6.60 12.42
CA GLY A 14 13.17 7.71 13.16
C GLY A 14 14.50 8.21 12.58
N SER A 15 15.30 7.31 12.01
CA SER A 15 16.54 7.65 11.31
C SER A 15 16.34 8.50 10.04
N SER A 16 15.11 8.53 9.50
CA SER A 16 14.76 9.37 8.35
C SER A 16 14.40 10.79 8.74
N ALA A 17 14.22 11.07 10.05
CA ALA A 17 13.99 12.42 10.55
C ALA A 17 15.28 13.24 10.52
N SER A 18 15.17 14.55 10.31
CA SER A 18 16.32 15.47 10.26
C SER A 18 17.13 15.52 11.57
N THR A 19 16.51 15.13 12.68
CA THR A 19 17.11 15.02 14.02
C THR A 19 17.66 13.62 14.32
N GLY A 20 17.48 12.65 13.42
CA GLY A 20 17.85 11.24 13.62
C GLY A 20 16.90 10.44 14.53
N SER A 21 15.85 11.08 15.05
CA SER A 21 14.77 10.44 15.80
C SER A 21 13.42 11.02 15.40
N LEU A 22 12.39 10.17 15.37
CA LEU A 22 11.00 10.58 15.18
C LEU A 22 10.28 10.40 16.51
N SER A 23 9.72 11.49 17.03
CA SER A 23 8.86 11.49 18.21
C SER A 23 7.71 12.43 17.92
N LEU A 24 6.50 12.02 18.31
CA LEU A 24 5.34 12.89 18.36
C LEU A 24 5.08 13.26 19.82
N ASN A 25 4.60 14.47 20.07
CA ASN A 25 4.10 14.89 21.36
C ASN A 25 2.59 14.66 21.43
N ASN A 26 2.08 14.19 22.57
CA ASN A 26 0.64 13.99 22.76
C ASN A 26 -0.07 15.31 23.13
N SER A 27 0.41 16.45 22.63
CA SER A 27 -0.05 17.79 23.05
C SER A 27 -0.37 18.73 21.89
N GLY A 28 -0.22 18.27 20.64
CA GLY A 28 -0.64 19.04 19.47
C GLY A 28 0.35 19.06 18.31
N ASP A 29 1.21 18.05 18.18
CA ASP A 29 1.97 17.88 16.93
C ASP A 29 1.02 17.65 15.76
N VAL A 30 1.49 18.01 14.57
CA VAL A 30 0.71 17.86 13.35
C VAL A 30 1.43 16.88 12.44
N VAL A 31 0.70 15.86 11.99
CA VAL A 31 1.16 14.95 10.95
C VAL A 31 0.46 15.34 9.65
N SER A 32 1.25 15.71 8.64
CA SER A 32 0.76 16.16 7.33
C SER A 32 1.30 15.28 6.22
N LEU A 33 0.44 14.99 5.23
CA LEU A 33 0.76 14.31 3.99
C LEU A 33 0.71 15.31 2.84
N TYR A 34 1.81 15.40 2.08
CA TYR A 34 1.92 16.27 0.91
C TYR A 34 2.11 15.43 -0.35
N ASP A 35 1.64 15.93 -1.49
CA ASP A 35 1.91 15.33 -2.79
C ASP A 35 3.29 15.71 -3.34
N LYS A 36 3.58 15.24 -4.55
CA LYS A 36 4.85 15.51 -5.26
C LYS A 36 5.07 17.00 -5.59
N ASP A 37 4.01 17.81 -5.62
CA ASP A 37 4.02 19.24 -5.93
C ASP A 37 3.91 20.09 -4.64
N ASN A 38 4.15 19.47 -3.47
CA ASN A 38 4.06 20.04 -2.13
C ASN A 38 2.67 20.59 -1.78
N GLN A 39 1.60 20.10 -2.40
CA GLN A 39 0.24 20.42 -1.99
C GLN A 39 -0.16 19.51 -0.82
N LEU A 40 -0.83 20.10 0.17
CA LEU A 40 -1.36 19.35 1.30
C LEU A 40 -2.47 18.43 0.81
N ILE A 41 -2.27 17.13 0.96
CA ILE A 41 -3.28 16.10 0.67
C ILE A 41 -4.10 15.82 1.92
N ASP A 42 -3.43 15.70 3.07
CA ASP A 42 -4.10 15.35 4.30
C ASP A 42 -3.33 15.82 5.55
N GLN A 43 -4.03 15.96 6.68
CA GLN A 43 -3.45 16.35 7.96
C GLN A 43 -4.26 15.82 9.15
N VAL A 44 -3.55 15.48 10.22
CA VAL A 44 -4.14 15.17 11.52
C VAL A 44 -3.40 15.89 12.65
N LEU A 45 -4.17 16.45 13.59
CA LEU A 45 -3.65 16.95 14.85
C LEU A 45 -3.45 15.78 15.80
N TYR A 46 -2.21 15.51 16.17
CA TYR A 46 -1.82 14.51 17.14
C TYR A 46 -1.75 15.15 18.53
N ASP A 47 -2.86 15.07 19.25
CA ASP A 47 -3.05 15.64 20.58
C ASP A 47 -3.25 14.53 21.63
N SER A 48 -3.74 14.89 22.82
CA SER A 48 -4.01 13.93 23.88
C SER A 48 -5.21 13.02 23.60
N ALA A 49 -6.13 13.42 22.72
CA ALA A 49 -7.27 12.60 22.33
C ALA A 49 -6.83 11.43 21.46
N LEU A 50 -5.81 11.63 20.61
CA LEU A 50 -5.18 10.54 19.86
C LEU A 50 -4.00 9.92 20.63
N GLY A 51 -2.99 10.69 21.00
CA GLY A 51 -1.72 10.14 21.47
C GLY A 51 -1.73 9.37 22.79
N ASN A 52 -2.79 9.45 23.60
CA ASN A 52 -2.92 8.73 24.87
C ASN A 52 -3.82 7.48 24.80
N GLN A 53 -4.05 6.93 23.60
CA GLN A 53 -5.00 5.83 23.40
C GLN A 53 -4.36 4.44 23.27
N ASP A 54 -3.02 4.37 23.20
CA ASP A 54 -2.23 3.14 23.07
C ASP A 54 -2.70 2.19 21.95
N GLN A 55 -3.18 2.74 20.84
CA GLN A 55 -3.69 2.00 19.69
C GLN A 55 -3.55 2.80 18.39
N SER A 56 -3.75 2.13 17.25
CA SER A 56 -3.81 2.77 15.93
C SER A 56 -5.09 3.60 15.75
N PHE A 57 -4.99 4.63 14.92
CA PHE A 57 -6.13 5.42 14.43
C PHE A 57 -6.33 5.16 12.95
N VAL A 58 -7.58 5.16 12.51
CA VAL A 58 -7.96 4.97 11.11
C VAL A 58 -9.00 6.00 10.71
N ARG A 59 -9.10 6.31 9.41
CA ARG A 59 -10.15 7.20 8.90
C ARG A 59 -11.48 6.46 8.84
N TRP A 60 -12.54 7.08 9.35
CA TRP A 60 -13.89 6.52 9.31
C TRP A 60 -14.97 7.57 9.00
N ALA A 61 -15.81 7.40 7.97
CA ALA A 61 -15.76 6.36 6.93
C ALA A 61 -14.43 6.37 6.16
N GLU A 62 -13.99 5.21 5.69
CA GLU A 62 -12.71 5.03 4.99
C GLU A 62 -12.49 6.08 3.88
N GLY A 63 -11.28 6.65 3.83
CA GLY A 63 -10.85 7.60 2.79
C GLY A 63 -11.33 9.06 2.94
N GLU A 64 -12.47 9.32 3.58
CA GLU A 64 -13.07 10.69 3.62
C GLU A 64 -13.47 11.16 5.03
N GLY A 65 -13.62 10.25 5.99
CA GLY A 65 -14.10 10.58 7.34
C GLY A 65 -13.01 10.86 8.36
N ASN A 66 -13.42 11.20 9.58
CA ASN A 66 -12.52 11.60 10.67
C ASN A 66 -11.67 10.43 11.18
N PHE A 67 -10.54 10.74 11.82
CA PHE A 67 -9.77 9.72 12.54
C PHE A 67 -10.53 9.24 13.77
N ILE A 68 -10.66 7.92 13.91
CA ILE A 68 -11.20 7.24 15.08
C ILE A 68 -10.25 6.14 15.54
N LEU A 69 -10.50 5.62 16.75
CA LEU A 69 -9.78 4.46 17.30
C LEU A 69 -10.01 3.22 16.43
N HIS A 70 -8.96 2.44 16.16
CA HIS A 70 -9.08 1.20 15.39
C HIS A 70 -10.09 0.24 16.02
N THR A 71 -10.06 0.10 17.35
CA THR A 71 -11.02 -0.73 18.10
C THR A 71 -12.48 -0.32 17.90
N THR A 72 -12.74 0.96 17.62
CA THR A 72 -14.09 1.45 17.29
C THR A 72 -14.49 1.10 15.86
N ALA A 73 -13.54 1.10 14.93
CA ALA A 73 -13.79 0.79 13.52
C ALA A 73 -13.94 -0.72 13.26
N ALA A 74 -13.02 -1.55 13.77
CA ALA A 74 -12.93 -2.97 13.45
C ALA A 74 -13.84 -3.86 14.32
N LEU A 75 -14.34 -3.35 15.45
CA LEU A 75 -15.21 -4.07 16.40
C LEU A 75 -14.65 -5.43 16.90
N ASP A 76 -13.36 -5.69 16.69
CA ASP A 76 -12.67 -6.97 16.97
C ASP A 76 -11.68 -6.87 18.14
N ASN A 77 -11.69 -5.74 18.85
CA ASN A 77 -10.82 -5.42 19.99
C ASN A 77 -9.31 -5.47 19.67
N THR A 78 -8.94 -5.44 18.38
CA THR A 78 -7.53 -5.34 17.97
C THR A 78 -7.06 -3.90 18.06
N LEU A 79 -5.90 -3.69 18.68
CA LEU A 79 -5.35 -2.34 18.90
C LEU A 79 -4.60 -1.80 17.67
N PHE A 80 -4.28 -2.66 16.69
CA PHE A 80 -3.44 -2.28 15.56
C PHE A 80 -4.17 -2.57 14.25
N SER A 81 -4.07 -1.63 13.31
CA SER A 81 -4.61 -1.84 11.98
C SER A 81 -3.76 -2.85 11.21
N PRO A 82 -4.36 -3.86 10.57
CA PRO A 82 -3.65 -4.78 9.67
C PRO A 82 -3.29 -4.13 8.31
N GLY A 83 -3.67 -2.87 8.08
CA GLY A 83 -3.52 -2.21 6.78
C GLY A 83 -4.54 -2.63 5.73
N THR A 84 -5.66 -3.23 6.17
CA THR A 84 -6.82 -3.56 5.33
C THR A 84 -8.02 -2.74 5.77
N THR A 85 -9.00 -2.60 4.87
CA THR A 85 -10.31 -2.05 5.21
C THR A 85 -11.06 -2.97 6.17
N VAL A 86 -12.10 -2.44 6.83
CA VAL A 86 -12.94 -3.18 7.80
C VAL A 86 -13.63 -4.41 7.19
N ASP A 87 -13.92 -4.40 5.89
CA ASP A 87 -14.50 -5.55 5.18
C ASP A 87 -13.45 -6.61 4.78
N GLU A 88 -12.19 -6.47 5.25
CA GLU A 88 -11.00 -7.24 4.84
C GLU A 88 -10.69 -7.19 3.33
N GLN A 89 -11.52 -6.48 2.57
CA GLN A 89 -11.45 -6.34 1.13
C GLN A 89 -10.95 -4.94 0.83
N LEU A 90 -9.71 -4.80 0.38
CA LEU A 90 -9.21 -3.58 -0.26
C LEU A 90 -10.26 -3.10 -1.28
N THR A 91 -11.13 -2.16 -0.89
CA THR A 91 -12.29 -1.80 -1.67
C THR A 91 -11.81 -0.89 -2.77
N LEU A 92 -11.47 -1.49 -3.90
CA LEU A 92 -11.46 -0.82 -5.18
C LEU A 92 -12.81 -0.10 -5.30
N ARG A 93 -12.81 1.24 -5.28
CA ARG A 93 -13.81 1.93 -6.10
C ARG A 93 -13.58 1.36 -7.50
N PRO A 94 -14.58 0.74 -8.16
CA PRO A 94 -14.40 0.34 -9.54
C PRO A 94 -13.91 1.58 -10.27
N LEU A 95 -12.71 1.51 -10.86
CA LEU A 95 -12.30 2.53 -11.82
C LEU A 95 -13.44 2.57 -12.82
N LYS A 96 -14.15 3.69 -12.92
CA LYS A 96 -15.03 3.91 -14.06
C LYS A 96 -14.15 3.65 -15.27
N ASP A 97 -14.62 2.81 -16.19
CA ASP A 97 -13.85 2.29 -17.32
C ASP A 97 -13.16 3.38 -18.17
N ASP A 98 -13.48 4.65 -17.94
CA ASP A 98 -12.88 5.82 -18.55
C ASP A 98 -11.43 6.13 -18.09
N ASP A 99 -10.92 5.57 -16.98
CA ASP A 99 -9.60 5.93 -16.41
C ASP A 99 -8.46 4.93 -16.73
N VAL A 100 -8.76 3.85 -17.47
CA VAL A 100 -7.74 2.86 -17.89
C VAL A 100 -7.22 3.21 -19.29
N SER A 101 -6.16 4.01 -19.33
CA SER A 101 -5.32 4.14 -20.53
C SER A 101 -4.77 2.77 -20.90
N SER A 102 -5.26 2.23 -22.01
CA SER A 102 -4.96 0.88 -22.50
C SER A 102 -3.49 0.81 -22.96
N THR A 103 -2.56 0.50 -22.06
CA THR A 103 -1.23 0.08 -22.48
C THR A 103 -1.36 -1.35 -23.02
N THR A 104 -1.29 -1.45 -24.35
CA THR A 104 -1.37 -2.70 -25.11
C THR A 104 -0.42 -3.74 -24.52
N VAL A 105 -0.96 -4.73 -23.80
CA VAL A 105 -0.18 -5.87 -23.31
C VAL A 105 0.27 -6.70 -24.52
N VAL A 106 1.58 -6.71 -24.77
CA VAL A 106 2.21 -7.64 -25.71
C VAL A 106 2.10 -9.05 -25.11
N PRO A 107 1.48 -10.04 -25.78
CA PRO A 107 1.43 -11.38 -25.22
C PRO A 107 2.82 -12.01 -25.27
N GLU A 108 3.42 -12.24 -24.10
CA GLU A 108 4.60 -13.10 -24.00
C GLU A 108 4.14 -14.57 -24.23
N PRO A 109 4.78 -15.32 -25.15
CA PRO A 109 4.43 -16.72 -25.36
C PRO A 109 4.77 -17.53 -24.11
N SER A 110 3.85 -18.42 -23.70
CA SER A 110 4.00 -19.24 -22.50
C SER A 110 5.34 -20.00 -22.49
N THR A 111 6.02 -19.96 -21.35
CA THR A 111 7.32 -20.62 -21.07
C THR A 111 7.36 -22.11 -21.50
N SER A 112 6.21 -22.79 -21.53
CA SER A 112 6.04 -24.16 -22.05
C SER A 112 6.37 -24.30 -23.54
N ALA A 113 6.04 -23.28 -24.34
CA ALA A 113 6.34 -23.24 -25.78
C ALA A 113 7.85 -23.12 -26.04
N LEU A 114 8.58 -22.39 -25.19
CA LEU A 114 10.04 -22.30 -25.24
C LEU A 114 10.71 -23.61 -24.76
N LEU A 115 10.13 -24.32 -23.79
CA LEU A 115 10.69 -25.58 -23.28
C LEU A 115 10.57 -26.75 -24.29
N LEU A 116 9.47 -26.83 -25.04
CA LEU A 116 9.25 -27.90 -26.03
C LEU A 116 10.16 -27.79 -27.26
N LEU A 117 10.57 -26.58 -27.64
CA LEU A 117 11.55 -26.36 -28.73
C LEU A 117 12.98 -26.78 -28.32
N GLY A 118 13.28 -26.88 -27.02
CA GLY A 118 14.62 -27.21 -26.51
C GLY A 118 14.94 -28.71 -26.43
N CYS A 119 13.95 -29.59 -26.21
CA CYS A 119 14.21 -31.01 -25.93
C CYS A 119 14.19 -31.94 -27.17
N GLY A 120 13.76 -31.45 -28.34
CA GLY A 120 13.70 -32.25 -29.58
C GLY A 120 15.06 -32.53 -30.24
N SER A 121 16.11 -31.78 -29.91
CA SER A 121 17.42 -31.85 -30.57
C SER A 121 18.41 -32.83 -29.92
N VAL A 122 18.08 -33.41 -28.75
CA VAL A 122 19.01 -34.26 -27.98
C VAL A 122 18.87 -35.77 -28.31
N PHE A 123 17.82 -36.21 -29.01
CA PHE A 123 17.56 -37.65 -29.24
C PHE A 123 17.82 -38.18 -30.66
N PHE A 124 18.29 -37.36 -31.62
CA PHE A 124 18.47 -37.82 -33.02
C PHE A 124 19.92 -37.95 -33.53
N LYS A 125 20.92 -37.94 -32.64
CA LYS A 125 22.30 -38.31 -33.02
C LYS A 125 22.70 -39.68 -32.47
N ARG A 126 22.13 -40.75 -33.05
CA ARG A 126 22.80 -42.07 -33.07
C ARG A 126 22.29 -42.94 -34.21
N ARG A 127 23.26 -43.44 -35.00
CA ARG A 127 23.24 -44.57 -35.96
C ARG A 127 22.99 -44.23 -37.43
N PHE A 128 24.08 -43.92 -38.16
CA PHE A 128 24.32 -44.48 -39.49
C PHE A 128 25.75 -45.03 -39.54
N LYS A 129 25.86 -46.36 -39.60
CA LYS A 129 26.92 -47.11 -40.29
C LYS A 129 26.37 -48.48 -40.60
#